data_AF-D3VAJ5-F1
#
_entry.id   AF-D3VAJ5-F1
#
_cell.length_a   1.000
_cell.length_b   1.000
_cell.length_c   1.000
_cell.angle_alpha   90.00
_cell.angle_beta   90.00
_cell.angle_gamma   90.00
#
_symmetry.space_group_name_H-M   'P 1'
#
loop_
_entity.id
_entity.type
_entity.pdbx_description
1 polymer ?
#
loop_
_entity_poly.entity_id
_entity_poly.type
_entity_poly.pdbx_seq_one_letter_code
_entity_poly.pdbx_strand_id
1 'polypeptide(L)'
;MINLGFIFEKENKFAEARSLFERAGEIGHFEGYRTIGTNYLNGTGVKQNFSKAKEYYKKASQIGCYECTYFINNWDEVVKLKKSEK
;
A
#
# COMPACT_ATOMS: atom_id res chain seq x y z
N MET A 1 4.17 8.96 12.32
CA MET A 1 2.86 8.51 11.81
C MET A 1 2.94 7.08 11.28
N ILE A 2 3.84 6.79 10.34
CA ILE A 2 4.04 5.44 9.77
C ILE A 2 4.30 4.37 10.85
N ASN A 3 5.23 4.61 11.78
CA ASN A 3 5.56 3.64 12.84
C ASN A 3 4.37 3.28 13.73
N LEU A 4 3.51 4.25 14.05
CA LEU A 4 2.29 4.00 14.82
C LEU A 4 1.25 3.23 13.98
N GLY A 5 1.18 3.51 12.68
CA GLY A 5 0.35 2.72 11.76
C GLY A 5 0.72 1.23 11.80
N PHE A 6 2.01 0.90 11.77
CA PHE A 6 2.46 -0.49 11.87
C PHE A 6 2.19 -1.14 13.23
N ILE A 7 2.18 -0.36 14.31
CA ILE A 7 1.75 -0.87 15.63
C ILE A 7 0.26 -1.23 15.58
N PHE A 8 -0.58 -0.37 15.02
CA PHE A 8 -2.00 -0.65 14.89
C PHE A 8 -2.30 -1.83 13.97
N GLU A 9 -1.55 -2.05 12.89
CA GLU A 9 -1.69 -3.28 12.10
C GLU A 9 -1.38 -4.54 12.90
N LYS A 10 -0.34 -4.52 13.75
CA LYS A 10 -0.02 -5.65 14.64
C LYS A 10 -1.12 -5.90 15.67
N GLU A 11 -1.84 -4.87 16.08
CA GLU A 11 -3.00 -4.95 16.97
C GLU A 11 -4.32 -5.25 16.23
N ASN A 12 -4.29 -5.52 14.92
CA ASN A 12 -5.47 -5.68 14.05
C ASN A 12 -6.40 -4.46 13.98
N LYS A 13 -5.91 -3.27 14.35
CA LYS A 13 -6.60 -1.96 14.26
C LYS A 13 -6.38 -1.35 12.88
N PHE A 14 -6.87 -2.03 11.85
CA PHE A 14 -6.56 -1.70 10.45
C PHE A 14 -7.15 -0.36 9.99
N ALA A 15 -8.28 0.08 10.55
CA ALA A 15 -8.88 1.36 10.19
C ALA A 15 -8.03 2.54 10.70
N GLU A 16 -7.56 2.45 11.93
CA GLU A 16 -6.67 3.42 12.56
C GLU A 16 -5.30 3.44 11.88
N ALA A 17 -4.74 2.26 11.58
CA ALA A 17 -3.50 2.15 10.80
C ALA A 17 -3.62 2.84 9.45
N ARG A 18 -4.71 2.55 8.71
CA ARG A 18 -4.97 3.16 7.41
C ARG A 18 -5.07 4.67 7.49
N SER A 19 -5.80 5.21 8.46
CA SER A 19 -5.92 6.66 8.66
C SER A 19 -4.55 7.33 8.82
N LEU A 20 -3.65 6.71 9.60
CA LEU A 20 -2.28 7.20 9.77
C LEU A 20 -1.44 7.14 8.49
N PHE A 21 -1.59 6.07 7.70
CA PHE A 21 -0.91 5.94 6.42
C PHE A 21 -1.46 6.92 5.38
N GLU A 22 -2.77 7.16 5.34
CA GLU A 22 -3.40 8.14 4.44
C GLU A 22 -2.87 9.54 4.75
N ARG A 23 -2.89 9.93 6.04
CA ARG A 23 -2.34 11.22 6.47
C ARG A 23 -0.85 11.36 6.17
N ALA A 24 -0.07 10.28 6.29
CA ALA A 24 1.34 10.31 5.92
C ALA A 24 1.53 10.57 4.42
N GLY A 25 0.74 9.92 3.56
CA GLY A 25 0.74 10.16 2.12
C GLY A 25 0.31 11.59 1.76
N GLU A 26 -0.71 12.12 2.44
CA GLU A 26 -1.22 13.48 2.24
C GLU A 26 -0.17 14.56 2.51
N ILE A 27 0.72 14.34 3.49
CA ILE A 27 1.81 15.28 3.79
C ILE A 27 3.10 14.99 3.01
N GLY A 28 3.04 14.13 1.99
CA GLY A 28 4.16 13.85 1.08
C GLY A 28 5.07 12.69 1.46
N HIS A 29 4.77 11.93 2.53
CA HIS A 29 5.50 10.68 2.81
C HIS A 29 4.93 9.54 1.97
N PHE A 30 5.60 9.24 0.85
CA PHE A 30 5.19 8.18 -0.08
C PHE A 30 4.98 6.81 0.56
N GLU A 31 5.68 6.52 1.67
CA GLU A 31 5.54 5.27 2.42
C GLU A 31 4.10 5.03 2.88
N GLY A 32 3.34 6.08 3.20
CA GLY A 32 1.94 5.94 3.60
C GLY A 32 1.08 5.32 2.49
N TYR A 33 1.07 5.94 1.31
CA TYR A 33 0.35 5.40 0.16
C TYR A 33 0.92 4.06 -0.32
N ARG A 34 2.25 3.86 -0.26
CA ARG A 34 2.87 2.57 -0.61
C ARG A 34 2.35 1.45 0.28
N THR A 35 2.31 1.66 1.59
CA THR A 35 1.82 0.66 2.56
C THR A 35 0.35 0.33 2.33
N ILE A 36 -0.50 1.33 2.06
CA ILE A 36 -1.92 1.07 1.72
C ILE A 36 -2.03 0.26 0.43
N GLY A 37 -1.21 0.56 -0.58
CA GLY A 37 -1.10 -0.23 -1.81
C GLY A 37 -0.77 -1.69 -1.51
N THR A 38 0.23 -1.93 -0.67
CA THR A 38 0.65 -3.28 -0.23
C THR A 38 -0.46 -4.00 0.55
N ASN A 39 -1.21 -3.30 1.39
CA ASN A 39 -2.33 -3.89 2.13
C ASN A 39 -3.44 -4.37 1.20
N TYR A 40 -3.78 -3.57 0.18
CA TYR A 40 -4.71 -4.00 -0.86
C TYR A 40 -4.14 -5.13 -1.74
N LEU A 41 -2.84 -5.13 -1.99
CA LEU A 41 -2.16 -6.18 -2.77
C LEU A 41 -2.22 -7.52 -2.05
N ASN A 42 -2.00 -7.53 -0.74
CA ASN A 42 -1.94 -8.76 0.07
C ASN A 42 -3.28 -9.14 0.70
N GLY A 43 -4.22 -8.20 0.82
CA GLY A 43 -5.44 -8.38 1.59
C GLY A 43 -5.24 -8.25 3.10
N THR A 44 -4.24 -7.48 3.54
CA THR A 44 -3.97 -7.24 4.96
C THR A 44 -5.01 -6.25 5.51
N GLY A 45 -5.88 -6.71 6.40
CA GLY A 45 -6.91 -5.86 7.03
C GLY A 45 -8.02 -5.37 6.08
N VAL A 46 -7.96 -5.73 4.80
CA VAL A 46 -8.94 -5.37 3.76
C VAL A 46 -9.07 -6.54 2.78
N LYS A 47 -10.19 -6.59 2.04
CA LYS A 47 -10.31 -7.55 0.93
C LYS A 47 -9.26 -7.22 -0.14
N GLN A 48 -8.47 -8.23 -0.55
CA GLN A 48 -7.49 -8.09 -1.62
C GLN A 48 -8.12 -7.44 -2.86
N ASN A 49 -7.49 -6.39 -3.37
CA ASN A 49 -7.96 -5.63 -4.52
C ASN A 49 -6.78 -5.05 -5.30
N PHE A 50 -6.40 -5.74 -6.38
CA PHE A 50 -5.28 -5.33 -7.23
C PHE A 50 -5.49 -3.95 -7.88
N SER A 51 -6.72 -3.61 -8.27
CA SER A 51 -7.00 -2.30 -8.88
C SER A 51 -6.75 -1.15 -7.89
N LYS A 52 -7.25 -1.29 -6.66
CA LYS A 52 -6.97 -0.31 -5.58
C LYS A 52 -5.50 -0.27 -5.21
N ALA A 53 -4.83 -1.44 -5.13
CA ALA A 53 -3.41 -1.50 -4.85
C ALA A 53 -2.60 -0.66 -5.88
N LYS A 54 -2.88 -0.84 -7.17
CA LYS A 54 -2.23 -0.07 -8.25
C LYS A 54 -2.50 1.43 -8.15
N GLU A 55 -3.72 1.84 -7.79
CA GLU A 55 -4.08 3.25 -7.58
C GLU A 55 -3.24 3.89 -6.46
N TYR A 56 -3.10 3.20 -5.33
CA TYR A 56 -2.30 3.71 -4.21
C TYR A 56 -0.80 3.72 -4.50
N TYR A 57 -0.27 2.73 -5.24
CA TYR A 57 1.10 2.81 -5.73
C TYR A 57 1.30 3.99 -6.68
N LYS A 58 0.31 4.34 -7.51
CA LYS A 58 0.36 5.53 -8.37
C LYS A 58 0.38 6.82 -7.56
N LYS A 59 -0.41 6.90 -6.49
CA LYS A 59 -0.35 8.05 -5.55
C LYS A 59 1.04 8.14 -4.92
N ALA A 60 1.60 7.02 -4.46
CA ALA A 60 2.94 6.97 -3.88
C ALA A 60 4.04 7.38 -4.88
N SER A 61 3.95 6.97 -6.15
CA SER A 61 4.93 7.34 -7.17
C SER A 61 4.89 8.83 -7.51
N GLN A 62 3.70 9.45 -7.53
CA GLN A 62 3.53 10.89 -7.74
C GLN A 62 4.21 11.75 -6.66
N ILE A 63 4.43 11.21 -5.46
CA ILE A 63 5.10 11.88 -4.34
C ILE A 63 6.51 11.32 -4.06
N GLY A 64 7.12 10.63 -5.04
CA GLY A 64 8.55 10.28 -5.03
C GLY A 64 8.91 8.82 -4.80
N CYS A 65 7.94 7.90 -4.73
CA CYS A 65 8.25 6.46 -4.66
C CYS A 65 8.66 5.89 -6.02
N TYR A 66 9.96 5.87 -6.31
CA TYR A 66 10.50 5.28 -7.55
C TYR A 66 10.26 3.76 -7.66
N GLU A 67 10.34 3.04 -6.53
CA GLU A 67 10.00 1.60 -6.45
C GLU A 67 8.55 1.35 -6.90
N CYS A 68 7.63 2.23 -6.53
CA CYS A 68 6.22 2.11 -6.88
C CYS A 68 6.01 2.24 -8.40
N THR A 69 6.79 3.11 -9.07
CA THR A 69 6.77 3.20 -10.54
C THR A 69 7.20 1.88 -11.18
N TYR A 70 8.23 1.22 -10.64
CA TYR A 70 8.64 -0.10 -11.10
C TYR A 70 7.52 -1.13 -10.95
N PHE A 71 6.83 -1.18 -9.80
CA PHE A 71 5.69 -2.09 -9.62
C PHE A 71 4.55 -1.81 -10.60
N ILE A 72 4.25 -0.54 -10.89
CA ILE A 72 3.18 -0.16 -11.83
C ILE A 72 3.52 -0.59 -13.26
N ASN A 73 4.77 -0.43 -13.67
CA ASN A 73 5.23 -0.80 -15.01
C ASN A 73 5.24 -2.32 -15.22
N ASN A 74 5.60 -3.08 -14.18
CA ASN A 74 5.64 -4.55 -14.21
C ASN A 74 4.41 -5.18 -13.53
N TRP A 75 3.27 -4.47 -13.56
CA TRP A 75 2.10 -4.82 -12.73
C TRP A 75 1.54 -6.22 -13.00
N ASP A 76 1.52 -6.65 -14.26
CA ASP A 76 0.98 -7.96 -14.62
C ASP A 76 1.79 -9.10 -14.02
N GLU A 77 3.12 -8.94 -13.96
CA GLU A 77 4.04 -9.87 -13.30
C GLU A 77 3.83 -9.84 -11.78
N VAL A 78 3.72 -8.66 -11.18
CA VAL A 78 3.44 -8.50 -9.74
C VAL A 78 2.15 -9.22 -9.36
N VAL A 79 1.07 -9.04 -10.12
CA VAL A 79 -0.22 -9.69 -9.86
C VAL A 79 -0.12 -11.20 -10.08
N LYS A 80 0.59 -11.66 -11.12
CA LYS A 80 0.81 -13.08 -11.37
C LYS A 80 1.53 -13.74 -10.20
N LEU A 81 2.63 -13.14 -9.71
CA LEU A 81 3.39 -13.61 -8.55
C LEU A 81 2.50 -13.66 -7.29
N LYS A 82 1.74 -12.60 -7.02
CA LYS A 82 0.84 -12.57 -5.85
C LYS A 82 -0.33 -13.52 -5.91
N LYS A 83 -0.75 -13.94 -7.10
CA LYS A 83 -1.75 -15.01 -7.25
C LYS A 83 -1.15 -16.40 -7.09
N SER A 84 0.12 -16.60 -7.43
CA SER A 84 0.82 -17.88 -7.25
C SER A 84 1.33 -18.14 -5.83
N GLU A 85 1.38 -17.12 -4.97
CA GLU A 85 1.73 -17.26 -3.54
C GLU A 85 0.56 -17.80 -2.67
N LYS A 86 -0.61 -18.08 -3.27
CA LYS A 86 -1.78 -18.66 -2.62
C LYS A 86 -1.89 -20.15 -2.91
#